data_AF-A0A4P7PVZ7-F1
#
_entry.id   AF-A0A4P7PVZ7-F1
#
_cell.length_a   1.000
_cell.length_b   1.000
_cell.length_c   1.000
_cell.angle_alpha   90.00
_cell.angle_beta   90.00
_cell.angle_gamma   90.00
#
_symmetry.space_group_name_H-M   'P 1'
#
loop_
_entity.id
_entity.type
_entity.pdbx_description
1 polymer ?
#
loop_
_entity_poly.entity_id
_entity_poly.type
_entity_poly.pdbx_seq_one_letter_code
_entity_poly.pdbx_strand_id
1 'polypeptide(L)'
;MKKTLLIAGLLVAFTASAQNTNRYYPSLKNLLSDSMNKQMPADFNYYDTWIRNVVQAVFYKDLQHTVSTRNDASFDAMGLIFKRQNTFKVGNSGFELIVNKDKPDFSTPVNIQMEQKFRILAYQPNFDPNSYDPKDYKKKYDLGLLILNLSEEQVIAEFINRYISESKEKKTAIQRLADDLKKEAKVKIAVDEKNDSSLLKTIAIQIYQQTNKYASDVLYDIYLKTNDPKKEAQNFAGFFRKYHPGDPSGYIDEVVGYEATIAIPKTEVSVIIPKEVLEVFTINPKTNATILAESTLEVKPRQIEMKTIITAKKKCVQFTLTLPKNNSDASFKVLKEIALNKHAFLKPNQRTLTTLKVADIKKLIFSITDKEIEVEMIARYENNDWNFIIMKQPCSLN
;
A
#
# COMPACT_ATOMS: atom_id res chain seq x y z
N MET A 1 -12.50 -22.49 67.88
CA MET A 1 -12.40 -21.06 67.46
C MET A 1 -10.98 -20.56 67.10
N LYS A 2 -9.95 -21.42 66.99
CA LYS A 2 -8.57 -21.00 66.61
C LYS A 2 -8.08 -21.51 65.23
N LYS A 3 -8.88 -22.27 64.47
CA LYS A 3 -8.50 -22.79 63.14
C LYS A 3 -9.06 -21.98 61.96
N THR A 4 -10.03 -21.10 62.18
CA THR A 4 -10.64 -20.27 61.12
C THR A 4 -9.89 -18.96 60.85
N LEU A 5 -9.02 -18.51 61.76
CA LEU A 5 -8.23 -17.28 61.57
C LEU A 5 -6.95 -17.48 60.74
N LEU A 6 -6.44 -18.70 60.64
CA LEU A 6 -5.20 -18.98 59.91
C LEU A 6 -5.40 -19.10 58.38
N ILE A 7 -6.61 -19.47 57.95
CA ILE A 7 -6.97 -19.60 56.53
C ILE A 7 -7.31 -18.23 55.91
N ALA A 8 -7.88 -17.31 56.69
CA ALA A 8 -8.10 -15.93 56.25
C ALA A 8 -6.78 -15.15 56.12
N GLY A 9 -5.79 -15.41 56.98
CA GLY A 9 -4.45 -14.81 56.89
C GLY A 9 -3.64 -15.26 55.67
N LEU A 10 -3.77 -16.52 55.25
CA LEU A 10 -3.07 -17.03 54.06
C LEU A 10 -3.67 -16.53 52.73
N LEU A 11 -4.99 -16.29 52.67
CA LEU A 11 -5.65 -15.76 51.47
C LEU A 11 -5.40 -14.24 51.26
N VAL A 12 -5.15 -13.49 52.34
CA VAL A 12 -4.73 -12.08 52.24
C VAL A 12 -3.25 -11.96 51.89
N ALA A 13 -2.40 -12.90 52.31
CA ALA A 13 -1.00 -12.92 51.91
C ALA A 13 -0.80 -13.23 50.40
N PHE A 14 -1.63 -14.09 49.80
CA PHE A 14 -1.57 -14.37 48.36
C PHE A 14 -2.18 -13.27 47.47
N THR A 15 -3.05 -12.42 48.02
CA THR A 15 -3.61 -11.27 47.29
C THR A 15 -2.76 -10.01 47.43
N ALA A 16 -1.93 -9.91 48.48
CA ALA A 16 -1.00 -8.80 48.66
C ALA A 16 0.39 -9.01 48.01
N SER A 17 0.81 -10.25 47.73
CA SER A 17 2.07 -10.55 47.02
C SER A 17 1.90 -10.81 45.51
N ALA A 18 0.70 -10.64 44.97
CA ALA A 18 0.45 -10.64 43.52
C ALA A 18 0.75 -9.28 42.85
N GLN A 19 1.27 -8.31 43.60
CA GLN A 19 1.72 -7.03 43.06
C GLN A 19 3.22 -7.09 42.74
N ASN A 20 3.54 -6.90 41.46
CA ASN A 20 4.87 -6.82 40.85
C ASN A 20 5.62 -8.13 40.54
N THR A 21 4.92 -9.21 40.16
CA THR A 21 5.53 -10.05 39.13
C THR A 21 5.48 -9.26 37.82
N ASN A 22 6.65 -8.94 37.26
CA ASN A 22 6.75 -8.36 35.92
C ASN A 22 5.96 -9.25 34.96
N ARG A 23 4.73 -8.84 34.58
CA ARG A 23 3.93 -9.60 33.62
C ARG A 23 4.75 -9.75 32.35
N TYR A 24 5.10 -10.99 32.05
CA TYR A 24 5.81 -11.31 30.83
C TYR A 24 4.86 -11.11 29.67
N TYR A 25 5.24 -10.25 28.74
CA TYR A 25 4.57 -10.09 27.47
C TYR A 25 5.57 -10.48 26.39
N PRO A 26 5.19 -11.33 25.41
CA PRO A 26 6.06 -11.65 24.28
C PRO A 26 6.34 -10.39 23.44
N SER A 27 7.54 -10.32 22.85
CA SER A 27 7.91 -9.20 21.96
C SER A 27 7.14 -9.29 20.65
N LEU A 28 6.72 -8.15 20.11
CA LEU A 28 6.08 -8.05 18.80
C LEU A 28 6.99 -8.56 17.67
N LYS A 29 8.32 -8.50 17.87
CA LYS A 29 9.30 -9.12 16.96
C LYS A 29 9.01 -10.61 16.71
N ASN A 30 8.43 -11.33 17.68
CA ASN A 30 8.11 -12.76 17.51
C ASN A 30 7.02 -13.01 16.46
N LEU A 31 6.21 -12.00 16.11
CA LEU A 31 5.21 -12.07 15.06
C LEU A 31 5.76 -11.70 13.68
N LEU A 32 6.91 -11.01 13.63
CA LEU A 32 7.66 -10.79 12.40
C LEU A 32 8.45 -12.06 12.09
N SER A 33 7.78 -13.06 11.52
CA SER A 33 8.39 -14.31 11.09
C SER A 33 9.33 -14.11 9.89
N ASP A 34 10.21 -15.08 9.65
CA ASP A 34 11.02 -15.14 8.43
C ASP A 34 10.16 -15.19 7.15
N SER A 35 8.89 -15.59 7.25
CA SER A 35 7.96 -15.56 6.12
C SER A 35 7.51 -14.15 5.76
N MET A 36 7.33 -13.23 6.73
CA MET A 36 7.08 -11.81 6.41
C MET A 36 8.29 -11.17 5.71
N ASN A 37 9.51 -11.56 6.08
CA ASN A 37 10.73 -11.05 5.43
C ASN A 37 10.78 -11.43 3.94
N LYS A 38 10.22 -12.58 3.55
CA LYS A 38 10.13 -13.00 2.15
C LYS A 38 9.04 -12.25 1.36
N GLN A 39 8.09 -11.62 2.05
CA GLN A 39 6.97 -10.92 1.42
C GLN A 39 7.29 -9.46 1.09
N MET A 40 8.35 -8.89 1.68
CA MET A 40 8.80 -7.53 1.37
C MET A 40 9.98 -7.57 0.38
N PRO A 41 9.90 -6.86 -0.77
CA PRO A 41 11.04 -6.75 -1.68
C PRO A 41 12.28 -6.15 -1.00
N ALA A 42 13.46 -6.63 -1.39
CA ALA A 42 14.76 -6.17 -0.91
C ALA A 42 15.00 -4.67 -1.14
N ASP A 43 14.35 -4.11 -2.16
CA ASP A 43 14.32 -2.65 -2.42
C ASP A 43 13.85 -1.85 -1.19
N PHE A 44 13.12 -2.46 -0.25
CA PHE A 44 12.60 -1.83 0.97
C PHE A 44 13.37 -2.20 2.25
N ASN A 45 14.57 -2.80 2.16
CA ASN A 45 15.38 -3.16 3.32
C ASN A 45 15.68 -1.97 4.27
N TYR A 46 15.71 -0.75 3.74
CA TYR A 46 15.86 0.48 4.54
C TYR A 46 14.74 0.65 5.57
N TYR A 47 13.53 0.22 5.22
CA TYR A 47 12.35 0.29 6.07
C TYR A 47 12.32 -0.85 7.09
N ASP A 48 12.76 -2.04 6.69
CA ASP A 48 12.85 -3.23 7.55
C ASP A 48 13.70 -2.95 8.81
N THR A 49 14.86 -2.31 8.64
CA THR A 49 15.75 -1.96 9.76
C THR A 49 15.06 -1.01 10.76
N TRP A 50 14.37 0.02 10.27
CA TRP A 50 13.67 0.99 11.11
C TRP A 50 12.51 0.35 11.89
N ILE A 51 11.64 -0.44 11.24
CA ILE A 51 10.57 -1.16 11.93
C ILE A 51 11.13 -2.13 12.98
N ARG A 52 12.20 -2.87 12.65
CA ARG A 52 12.79 -3.83 13.56
C ARG A 52 13.26 -3.19 14.86
N ASN A 53 13.71 -1.94 14.82
CA ASN A 53 14.03 -1.18 16.03
C ASN A 53 12.77 -0.85 16.83
N VAL A 54 11.69 -0.42 16.15
CA VAL A 54 10.40 -0.13 16.79
C VAL A 54 9.81 -1.39 17.45
N VAL A 55 9.67 -2.50 16.72
CA VAL A 55 9.00 -3.72 17.20
C VAL A 55 9.78 -4.46 18.30
N GLN A 56 11.09 -4.25 18.42
CA GLN A 56 11.88 -4.79 19.54
C GLN A 56 11.51 -4.12 20.87
N ALA A 57 11.07 -2.87 20.84
CA ALA A 57 10.63 -2.13 22.03
C ALA A 57 9.15 -2.38 22.41
N VAL A 58 8.41 -3.06 21.54
CA VAL A 58 6.97 -3.31 21.69
C VAL A 58 6.70 -4.77 22.04
N PHE A 59 5.78 -4.96 22.98
CA PHE A 59 5.29 -6.28 23.39
C PHE A 59 3.80 -6.38 23.09
N TYR A 60 3.26 -7.60 23.04
CA TYR A 60 1.84 -7.80 22.80
C TYR A 60 1.20 -8.68 23.87
N LYS A 61 -0.12 -8.57 24.00
CA LYS A 61 -0.97 -9.45 24.81
C LYS A 61 -2.30 -9.71 24.10
N ASP A 62 -2.96 -10.79 24.50
CA ASP A 62 -4.29 -11.18 24.02
C ASP A 62 -4.37 -11.30 22.48
N LEU A 63 -3.32 -11.84 21.84
CA LEU A 63 -3.28 -12.04 20.39
C LEU A 63 -4.38 -13.00 19.94
N GLN A 64 -5.20 -12.54 19.00
CA GLN A 64 -6.13 -13.36 18.22
C GLN A 64 -5.71 -13.24 16.77
N HIS A 65 -5.43 -14.38 16.14
CA HIS A 65 -4.92 -14.45 14.77
C HIS A 65 -5.84 -15.30 13.91
N THR A 66 -6.18 -14.80 12.72
CA THR A 66 -6.86 -15.58 11.67
C THR A 66 -6.21 -15.32 10.32
N VAL A 67 -6.25 -16.33 9.45
CA VAL A 67 -5.74 -16.26 8.07
C VAL A 67 -6.85 -16.54 7.08
N SER A 68 -6.77 -15.93 5.90
CA SER A 68 -7.68 -16.23 4.81
C SER A 68 -7.46 -17.66 4.29
N THR A 69 -8.47 -18.24 3.66
CA THR A 69 -8.40 -19.61 3.10
C THR A 69 -7.34 -19.74 1.99
N ARG A 70 -6.99 -18.62 1.34
CA ARG A 70 -5.97 -18.56 0.28
C ARG A 70 -4.61 -18.07 0.77
N ASN A 71 -4.45 -17.81 2.08
CA ASN A 71 -3.25 -17.24 2.70
C ASN A 71 -2.78 -15.91 2.09
N ASP A 72 -3.67 -15.17 1.42
CA ASP A 72 -3.43 -13.86 0.83
C ASP A 72 -3.77 -12.70 1.78
N ALA A 73 -4.35 -13.01 2.94
CA ALA A 73 -4.62 -12.04 3.99
C ALA A 73 -4.54 -12.68 5.38
N SER A 74 -4.23 -11.85 6.38
CA SER A 74 -4.29 -12.22 7.80
C SER A 74 -4.89 -11.10 8.64
N PHE A 75 -5.49 -11.47 9.76
CA PHE A 75 -6.12 -10.56 10.70
C PHE A 75 -5.61 -10.84 12.10
N ASP A 76 -5.12 -9.81 12.75
CA ASP A 76 -4.62 -9.85 14.11
C ASP A 76 -5.37 -8.85 14.99
N ALA A 77 -5.82 -9.27 16.16
CA ALA A 77 -6.28 -8.38 17.21
C ALA A 77 -5.42 -8.58 18.45
N MET A 78 -4.86 -7.49 18.99
CA MET A 78 -3.96 -7.57 20.14
C MET A 78 -3.89 -6.26 20.92
N GLY A 79 -3.44 -6.33 22.17
CA GLY A 79 -3.03 -5.16 22.95
C GLY A 79 -1.52 -4.98 22.90
N LEU A 80 -1.05 -3.83 22.39
CA LEU A 80 0.37 -3.47 22.35
C LEU A 80 0.80 -2.80 23.66
N ILE A 81 1.96 -3.19 24.17
CA ILE A 81 2.54 -2.73 25.43
C ILE A 81 3.90 -2.10 25.16
N PHE A 82 4.06 -0.83 25.57
CA PHE A 82 5.23 -0.02 25.28
C PHE A 82 6.05 0.18 26.57
N LYS A 83 6.83 -0.83 26.96
CA LYS A 83 7.53 -0.84 28.27
C LYS A 83 8.72 0.11 28.36
N ARG A 84 9.39 0.40 27.25
CA ARG A 84 10.72 1.05 27.24
C ARG A 84 10.74 2.37 26.49
N GLN A 85 9.88 2.52 25.49
CA GLN A 85 9.84 3.65 24.60
C GLN A 85 8.42 3.81 24.09
N ASN A 86 7.89 5.02 24.17
CA ASN A 86 6.57 5.37 23.65
C ASN A 86 6.64 6.51 22.62
N THR A 87 7.81 7.13 22.44
CA THR A 87 8.05 8.16 21.41
C THR A 87 8.94 7.59 20.30
N PHE A 88 8.50 7.70 19.06
CA PHE A 88 9.20 7.20 17.87
C PHE A 88 9.33 8.32 16.85
N LYS A 89 10.55 8.58 16.37
CA LYS A 89 10.80 9.56 15.30
C LYS A 89 10.65 8.91 13.93
N VAL A 90 10.02 9.62 12.99
CA VAL A 90 9.93 9.17 11.59
C VAL A 90 11.18 9.63 10.84
N GLY A 91 12.25 8.83 10.93
CA GLY A 91 13.57 9.21 10.41
C GLY A 91 14.03 10.58 10.95
N ASN A 92 14.60 11.40 10.06
CA ASN A 92 15.01 12.78 10.35
C ASN A 92 13.93 13.84 10.06
N SER A 93 12.66 13.45 9.90
CA SER A 93 11.57 14.37 9.51
C SER A 93 11.12 15.37 10.58
N GLY A 94 11.50 15.15 11.84
CA GLY A 94 10.96 15.90 12.97
C GLY A 94 9.53 15.51 13.38
N PHE A 95 8.86 14.62 12.64
CA PHE A 95 7.59 14.03 13.08
C PHE A 95 7.85 13.00 14.17
N GLU A 96 7.01 13.04 15.21
CA GLU A 96 7.09 12.13 16.34
C GLU A 96 5.76 11.40 16.54
N LEU A 97 5.79 10.08 16.61
CA LEU A 97 4.68 9.25 17.07
C LEU A 97 4.83 9.04 18.57
N ILE A 98 3.87 9.49 19.36
CA ILE A 98 3.85 9.32 20.81
C ILE A 98 2.67 8.44 21.18
N VAL A 99 2.95 7.32 21.83
CA VAL A 99 1.96 6.36 22.30
C VAL A 99 1.66 6.66 23.77
N ASN A 100 0.37 6.58 24.16
CA ASN A 100 -0.03 6.76 25.55
C ASN A 100 0.47 8.09 26.18
N LYS A 101 0.57 9.18 25.39
CA LYS A 101 1.17 10.47 25.78
C LYS A 101 0.67 11.01 27.13
N ASP A 102 -0.64 10.86 27.39
CA ASP A 102 -1.31 11.42 28.56
C ASP A 102 -1.57 10.36 29.66
N LYS A 103 -0.90 9.19 29.58
CA LYS A 103 -1.09 8.09 30.54
C LYS A 103 0.05 8.06 31.57
N PRO A 104 -0.26 7.75 32.84
CA PRO A 104 0.76 7.64 33.90
C PRO A 104 1.65 6.40 33.74
N ASP A 105 1.17 5.37 33.03
CA ASP A 105 1.91 4.14 32.76
C ASP A 105 1.81 3.76 31.28
N PHE A 106 2.95 3.74 30.59
CA PHE A 106 3.07 3.35 29.18
C PHE A 106 2.82 1.84 28.95
N SER A 107 2.73 1.06 30.03
CA SER A 107 2.31 -0.34 30.00
C SER A 107 0.80 -0.52 29.79
N THR A 108 0.04 0.59 29.73
CA THR A 108 -1.38 0.56 29.33
C THR A 108 -1.50 -0.02 27.92
N PRO A 109 -2.27 -1.11 27.71
CA PRO A 109 -2.40 -1.72 26.40
C PRO A 109 -3.04 -0.77 25.39
N VAL A 110 -2.39 -0.58 24.24
CA VAL A 110 -2.99 0.03 23.05
C VAL A 110 -3.62 -1.09 22.23
N ASN A 111 -4.94 -1.15 22.26
CA ASN A 111 -5.66 -2.20 21.54
C ASN A 111 -5.69 -1.87 20.06
N ILE A 112 -5.25 -2.81 19.22
CA ILE A 112 -5.25 -2.66 17.77
C ILE A 112 -5.97 -3.82 17.10
N GLN A 113 -6.47 -3.54 15.89
CA GLN A 113 -6.86 -4.55 14.93
C GLN A 113 -6.02 -4.31 13.67
N MET A 114 -5.30 -5.33 13.23
CA MET A 114 -4.43 -5.28 12.07
C MET A 114 -4.95 -6.26 11.00
N GLU A 115 -5.06 -5.77 9.78
CA GLU A 115 -5.34 -6.58 8.59
C GLU A 115 -4.12 -6.46 7.67
N GLN A 116 -3.53 -7.58 7.27
CA GLN A 116 -2.46 -7.64 6.29
C GLN A 116 -2.97 -8.31 5.01
N LYS A 117 -2.56 -7.80 3.85
CA LYS A 117 -2.92 -8.33 2.55
C LYS A 117 -1.69 -8.42 1.66
N PHE A 118 -1.53 -9.58 1.05
CA PHE A 118 -0.61 -9.78 -0.05
C PHE A 118 -1.36 -10.51 -1.18
N ARG A 119 -2.15 -9.72 -1.92
CA ARG A 119 -3.21 -10.22 -2.82
C ARG A 119 -2.70 -11.17 -3.88
N ILE A 120 -1.46 -10.98 -4.34
CA ILE A 120 -0.86 -11.86 -5.35
C ILE A 120 -0.77 -13.33 -4.90
N LEU A 121 -0.67 -13.60 -3.59
CA LEU A 121 -0.60 -14.98 -3.08
C LEU A 121 -1.87 -15.80 -3.37
N ALA A 122 -3.02 -15.13 -3.57
CA ALA A 122 -4.25 -15.79 -3.99
C ALA A 122 -4.15 -16.41 -5.39
N TYR A 123 -3.23 -15.92 -6.21
CA TYR A 123 -3.01 -16.33 -7.59
C TYR A 123 -1.72 -17.14 -7.75
N GLN A 124 -0.67 -16.73 -7.03
CA GLN A 124 0.65 -17.37 -7.04
C GLN A 124 1.17 -17.52 -5.60
N PRO A 125 0.86 -18.65 -4.92
CA PRO A 125 1.23 -18.85 -3.51
C PRO A 125 2.73 -18.80 -3.21
N ASN A 126 3.57 -19.06 -4.21
CA ASN A 126 5.03 -19.02 -4.12
C ASN A 126 5.63 -17.78 -4.82
N PHE A 127 4.87 -16.67 -4.87
CA PHE A 127 5.35 -15.45 -5.50
C PHE A 127 6.56 -14.87 -4.74
N ASP A 128 7.63 -14.54 -5.49
CA ASP A 128 8.80 -13.84 -4.95
C ASP A 128 8.73 -12.36 -5.35
N PRO A 129 8.52 -11.43 -4.39
CA PRO A 129 8.49 -10.00 -4.68
C PRO A 129 9.76 -9.47 -5.34
N ASN A 130 10.92 -10.10 -5.11
CA ASN A 130 12.20 -9.67 -5.70
C ASN A 130 12.32 -10.01 -7.18
N SER A 131 11.49 -10.94 -7.67
CA SER A 131 11.48 -11.35 -9.07
C SER A 131 10.65 -10.39 -9.96
N TYR A 132 9.91 -9.47 -9.35
CA TYR A 132 9.02 -8.53 -10.01
C TYR A 132 9.71 -7.21 -10.35
N ASP A 133 9.71 -6.86 -11.63
CA ASP A 133 10.09 -5.53 -12.10
C ASP A 133 8.88 -4.88 -12.79
N PRO A 134 8.37 -3.73 -12.29
CA PRO A 134 7.26 -3.04 -12.94
C PRO A 134 7.59 -2.49 -14.33
N LYS A 135 8.85 -2.56 -14.79
CA LYS A 135 9.27 -2.21 -16.15
C LYS A 135 9.36 -3.42 -17.09
N ASP A 136 9.31 -4.64 -16.57
CA ASP A 136 9.27 -5.86 -17.37
C ASP A 136 7.81 -6.15 -17.78
N TYR A 137 7.42 -5.62 -18.94
CA TYR A 137 6.06 -5.80 -19.44
C TYR A 137 5.72 -7.25 -19.78
N LYS A 138 6.71 -8.12 -20.02
CA LYS A 138 6.45 -9.53 -20.31
C LYS A 138 6.01 -10.25 -19.04
N LYS A 139 6.79 -10.16 -17.96
CA LYS A 139 6.39 -10.73 -16.66
C LYS A 139 5.09 -10.12 -16.16
N LYS A 140 4.91 -8.81 -16.32
CA LYS A 140 3.67 -8.12 -15.94
C LYS A 140 2.47 -8.62 -16.75
N TYR A 141 2.66 -8.93 -18.04
CA TYR A 141 1.62 -9.48 -18.89
C TYR A 141 1.19 -10.86 -18.41
N ASP A 142 2.15 -11.75 -18.15
CA ASP A 142 1.87 -13.10 -17.66
C ASP A 142 1.10 -13.05 -16.33
N LEU A 143 1.51 -12.15 -15.44
CA LEU A 143 0.82 -11.90 -14.18
C LEU A 143 -0.59 -11.34 -14.39
N GLY A 144 -0.75 -10.42 -15.33
CA GLY A 144 -2.05 -9.84 -15.69
C GLY A 144 -3.02 -10.89 -16.21
N LEU A 145 -2.56 -11.82 -17.05
CA LEU A 145 -3.37 -12.96 -17.52
C LEU A 145 -3.85 -13.82 -16.35
N LEU A 146 -2.95 -14.12 -15.40
CA LEU A 146 -3.26 -14.91 -14.22
C LEU A 146 -4.26 -14.20 -13.29
N ILE A 147 -4.02 -12.93 -12.95
CA ILE A 147 -4.87 -12.13 -12.06
C ILE A 147 -6.30 -12.00 -12.63
N LEU A 148 -6.39 -11.79 -13.94
CA LEU A 148 -7.67 -11.63 -14.65
C LEU A 148 -8.27 -12.97 -15.10
N ASN A 149 -7.59 -14.09 -14.82
CA ASN A 149 -8.01 -15.46 -15.17
C ASN A 149 -8.38 -15.61 -16.65
N LEU A 150 -7.49 -15.14 -17.54
CA LEU A 150 -7.72 -15.18 -18.99
C LEU A 150 -7.27 -16.52 -19.59
N SER A 151 -8.14 -17.15 -20.37
CA SER A 151 -7.81 -18.36 -21.12
C SER A 151 -7.07 -18.03 -22.42
N GLU A 152 -6.34 -19.00 -22.97
CA GLU A 152 -5.64 -18.86 -24.26
C GLU A 152 -6.59 -18.45 -25.40
N GLU A 153 -7.82 -18.98 -25.42
CA GLU A 153 -8.83 -18.61 -26.41
C GLU A 153 -9.25 -17.13 -26.27
N GLN A 154 -9.42 -16.66 -25.03
CA GLN A 154 -9.73 -15.26 -24.77
C GLN A 154 -8.59 -14.34 -25.19
N VAL A 155 -7.35 -14.75 -24.93
CA VAL A 155 -6.14 -14.02 -25.34
C VAL A 155 -6.04 -13.92 -26.87
N ILE A 156 -6.18 -15.05 -27.58
CA ILE A 156 -6.15 -15.07 -29.05
C ILE A 156 -7.27 -14.18 -29.61
N ALA A 157 -8.49 -14.27 -29.07
CA ALA A 157 -9.62 -13.45 -29.48
C ALA A 157 -9.33 -11.95 -29.30
N GLU A 158 -8.71 -11.55 -28.19
CA GLU A 158 -8.36 -10.14 -27.96
C GLU A 158 -7.29 -9.66 -28.94
N PHE A 159 -6.27 -10.47 -29.23
CA PHE A 159 -5.27 -10.13 -30.24
C PHE A 159 -5.89 -9.94 -31.62
N ILE A 160 -6.77 -10.85 -32.02
CA ILE A 160 -7.53 -10.75 -33.27
C ILE A 160 -8.28 -9.42 -33.32
N ASN A 161 -9.13 -9.16 -32.31
CA ASN A 161 -10.00 -8.00 -32.29
C ASN A 161 -9.23 -6.68 -32.31
N ARG A 162 -8.06 -6.63 -31.66
CA ARG A 162 -7.36 -5.37 -31.42
C ARG A 162 -6.25 -5.07 -32.42
N TYR A 163 -5.55 -6.09 -32.91
CA TYR A 163 -4.34 -5.90 -33.73
C TYR A 163 -4.52 -6.41 -35.17
N ILE A 164 -5.53 -7.25 -35.42
CA ILE A 164 -5.67 -7.99 -36.69
C ILE A 164 -6.98 -7.65 -37.43
N SER A 165 -8.05 -7.28 -36.73
CA SER A 165 -9.38 -7.10 -37.36
C SER A 165 -9.51 -5.88 -38.29
N GLU A 166 -8.58 -4.93 -38.26
CA GLU A 166 -8.60 -3.76 -39.15
C GLU A 166 -7.71 -4.00 -40.39
N SER A 167 -8.33 -4.21 -41.56
CA SER A 167 -7.65 -4.17 -42.87
C SER A 167 -8.62 -3.97 -44.04
N LYS A 168 -8.10 -3.36 -45.11
CA LYS A 168 -8.76 -3.19 -46.42
C LYS A 168 -8.56 -4.39 -47.36
N GLU A 169 -7.80 -5.41 -46.96
CA GLU A 169 -7.50 -6.60 -47.75
C GLU A 169 -8.58 -7.68 -47.63
N LYS A 170 -8.68 -8.56 -48.63
CA LYS A 170 -9.67 -9.66 -48.70
C LYS A 170 -9.36 -10.87 -47.78
N LYS A 171 -8.48 -10.73 -46.78
CA LYS A 171 -8.10 -11.83 -45.86
C LYS A 171 -8.93 -11.76 -44.57
N THR A 172 -9.31 -12.93 -44.05
CA THR A 172 -9.94 -13.03 -42.73
C THR A 172 -8.92 -12.74 -41.62
N ALA A 173 -9.38 -12.38 -40.43
CA ALA A 173 -8.47 -12.12 -39.31
C ALA A 173 -7.71 -13.39 -38.88
N ILE A 174 -8.31 -14.58 -39.05
CA ILE A 174 -7.66 -15.86 -38.76
C ILE A 174 -6.56 -16.18 -39.79
N GLN A 175 -6.80 -15.90 -41.08
CA GLN A 175 -5.76 -16.04 -42.12
C GLN A 175 -4.58 -15.12 -41.85
N ARG A 176 -4.84 -13.88 -41.42
CA ARG A 176 -3.78 -12.93 -41.07
C ARG A 176 -2.99 -13.39 -39.84
N LEU A 177 -3.69 -13.85 -38.80
CA LEU A 177 -3.04 -14.46 -37.63
C LEU A 177 -2.14 -15.63 -38.04
N ALA A 178 -2.62 -16.52 -38.90
CA ALA A 178 -1.85 -17.65 -39.41
C ALA A 178 -0.60 -17.20 -40.22
N ASP A 179 -0.74 -16.17 -41.05
CA ASP A 179 0.36 -15.58 -41.81
C ASP A 179 1.42 -14.96 -40.89
N ASP A 180 1.00 -14.19 -39.89
CA ASP A 180 1.89 -13.55 -38.90
C ASP A 180 2.61 -14.62 -38.07
N LEU A 181 1.90 -15.64 -37.59
CA LEU A 181 2.48 -16.78 -36.87
C LEU A 181 3.49 -17.56 -37.72
N LYS A 182 3.21 -17.74 -39.01
CA LYS A 182 4.14 -18.41 -39.94
C LYS A 182 5.39 -17.57 -40.19
N LYS A 183 5.24 -16.25 -40.31
CA LYS A 183 6.32 -15.32 -40.61
C LYS A 183 7.23 -15.08 -39.40
N GLU A 184 6.62 -14.74 -38.26
CA GLU A 184 7.35 -14.26 -37.08
C GLU A 184 7.71 -15.41 -36.12
N ALA A 185 6.88 -16.44 -36.01
CA ALA A 185 7.08 -17.56 -35.08
C ALA A 185 7.35 -18.91 -35.76
N LYS A 186 7.36 -18.97 -37.11
CA LYS A 186 7.50 -20.21 -37.90
C LYS A 186 6.44 -21.28 -37.60
N VAL A 187 5.29 -20.88 -37.07
CA VAL A 187 4.17 -21.77 -36.75
C VAL A 187 3.24 -21.87 -37.95
N LYS A 188 2.91 -23.10 -38.36
CA LYS A 188 1.92 -23.35 -39.43
C LYS A 188 0.58 -23.67 -38.79
N ILE A 189 -0.43 -22.84 -39.08
CA ILE A 189 -1.80 -23.05 -38.63
C ILE A 189 -2.61 -23.72 -39.74
N ALA A 190 -3.26 -24.83 -39.42
CA ALA A 190 -4.18 -25.54 -40.30
C ALA A 190 -5.55 -25.64 -39.63
N VAL A 191 -6.49 -24.78 -40.03
CA VAL A 191 -7.84 -24.71 -39.45
C VAL A 191 -8.89 -24.48 -40.53
N ASP A 192 -10.09 -25.01 -40.30
CA ASP A 192 -11.28 -24.74 -41.12
C ASP A 192 -12.18 -23.73 -40.40
N GLU A 193 -12.10 -22.46 -40.82
CA GLU A 193 -12.86 -21.35 -40.21
C GLU A 193 -14.39 -21.54 -40.26
N LYS A 194 -14.91 -22.38 -41.17
CA LYS A 194 -16.36 -22.56 -41.32
C LYS A 194 -16.91 -23.69 -40.46
N ASN A 195 -16.09 -24.71 -40.19
CA ASN A 195 -16.55 -25.95 -39.59
C ASN A 195 -15.96 -26.23 -38.20
N ASP A 196 -14.92 -25.52 -37.77
CA ASP A 196 -14.31 -25.71 -36.44
C ASP A 196 -15.04 -24.90 -35.36
N SER A 197 -15.91 -25.55 -34.59
CA SER A 197 -16.61 -24.97 -33.45
C SER A 197 -15.69 -24.60 -32.28
N SER A 198 -14.44 -25.06 -32.30
CA SER A 198 -13.40 -24.84 -31.28
C SER A 198 -12.16 -24.15 -31.86
N LEU A 199 -12.33 -23.37 -32.93
CA LEU A 199 -11.27 -22.77 -33.74
C LEU A 199 -10.10 -22.20 -32.94
N LEU A 200 -10.35 -21.33 -31.96
CA LEU A 200 -9.28 -20.68 -31.18
C LEU A 200 -8.51 -21.66 -30.30
N LYS A 201 -9.20 -22.68 -29.77
CA LYS A 201 -8.58 -23.75 -28.99
C LYS A 201 -7.67 -24.61 -29.88
N THR A 202 -8.12 -24.94 -31.10
CA THR A 202 -7.31 -25.66 -32.09
C THR A 202 -6.04 -24.86 -32.44
N ILE A 203 -6.16 -23.55 -32.63
CA ILE A 203 -5.01 -22.66 -32.88
C ILE A 203 -4.04 -22.70 -31.68
N ALA A 204 -4.53 -22.56 -30.45
CA ALA A 204 -3.70 -22.60 -29.25
C ALA A 204 -2.91 -23.92 -29.13
N ILE A 205 -3.57 -25.06 -29.38
CA ILE A 205 -2.94 -26.39 -29.36
C ILE A 205 -1.83 -26.48 -30.42
N GLN A 206 -2.10 -26.02 -31.64
CA GLN A 206 -1.11 -26.08 -32.73
C GLN A 206 0.12 -25.19 -32.47
N ILE A 207 -0.08 -24.02 -31.85
CA ILE A 207 1.02 -23.16 -31.42
C ILE A 207 1.88 -23.89 -30.38
N TYR A 208 1.25 -24.45 -29.35
CA TYR A 208 1.97 -25.17 -28.29
C TYR A 208 2.75 -26.37 -28.83
N GLN A 209 2.13 -27.20 -29.68
CA GLN A 209 2.79 -28.37 -30.28
C GLN A 209 4.03 -28.02 -31.11
N GLN A 210 4.05 -26.86 -31.75
CA GLN A 210 5.15 -26.44 -32.63
C GLN A 210 6.23 -25.61 -31.92
N THR A 211 5.88 -24.94 -30.83
CA THR A 211 6.78 -23.98 -30.14
C THR A 211 7.15 -24.39 -28.71
N ASN A 212 6.39 -25.31 -28.12
CA ASN A 212 6.40 -25.60 -26.68
C ASN A 212 6.17 -24.35 -25.80
N LYS A 213 5.38 -23.39 -26.32
CA LYS A 213 4.98 -22.16 -25.63
C LYS A 213 3.48 -21.95 -25.74
N TYR A 214 2.90 -21.25 -24.75
CA TYR A 214 1.50 -20.85 -24.82
C TYR A 214 1.27 -19.82 -25.95
N ALA A 215 0.04 -19.76 -26.47
CA ALA A 215 -0.28 -18.83 -27.54
C ALA A 215 -0.16 -17.38 -27.05
N SER A 216 -0.56 -17.11 -25.81
CA SER A 216 -0.33 -15.85 -25.11
C SER A 216 1.12 -15.37 -25.16
N ASP A 217 2.09 -16.25 -24.91
CA ASP A 217 3.52 -15.94 -24.99
C ASP A 217 3.96 -15.58 -26.40
N VAL A 218 3.57 -16.40 -27.38
CA VAL A 218 3.96 -16.20 -28.78
C VAL A 218 3.34 -14.90 -29.31
N LEU A 219 2.09 -14.63 -28.99
CA LEU A 219 1.40 -13.42 -29.44
C LEU A 219 1.88 -12.16 -28.74
N TYR A 220 2.34 -12.25 -27.49
CA TYR A 220 3.07 -11.16 -26.85
C TYR A 220 4.30 -10.75 -27.68
N ASP A 221 5.14 -11.74 -28.04
CA ASP A 221 6.37 -11.50 -28.80
C ASP A 221 6.09 -10.88 -30.18
N ILE A 222 4.97 -11.22 -30.82
CA ILE A 222 4.58 -10.71 -32.15
C ILE A 222 3.97 -9.30 -32.07
N TYR A 223 3.02 -9.08 -31.16
CA TYR A 223 2.15 -7.89 -31.22
C TYR A 223 2.40 -6.85 -30.12
N LEU A 224 2.88 -7.27 -28.94
CA LEU A 224 3.07 -6.36 -27.81
C LEU A 224 4.51 -5.88 -27.71
N LYS A 225 5.45 -6.82 -27.80
CA LYS A 225 6.88 -6.58 -27.65
C LYS A 225 7.41 -5.63 -28.72
N THR A 226 8.20 -4.66 -28.30
CA THR A 226 8.84 -3.71 -29.22
C THR A 226 10.07 -3.09 -28.57
N ASN A 227 11.00 -2.57 -29.38
CA ASN A 227 12.21 -1.92 -28.89
C ASN A 227 11.96 -0.52 -28.30
N ASP A 228 10.74 0.03 -28.46
CA ASP A 228 10.33 1.30 -27.84
C ASP A 228 9.50 1.03 -26.57
N PRO A 229 10.06 1.27 -25.37
CA PRO A 229 9.37 1.02 -24.11
C PRO A 229 8.04 1.77 -23.96
N LYS A 230 7.89 2.95 -24.59
CA LYS A 230 6.63 3.70 -24.53
C LYS A 230 5.56 3.02 -25.38
N LYS A 231 5.95 2.52 -26.55
CA LYS A 231 5.05 1.79 -27.43
C LYS A 231 4.67 0.43 -26.84
N GLU A 232 5.61 -0.28 -26.21
CA GLU A 232 5.32 -1.53 -25.50
C GLU A 232 4.32 -1.30 -24.35
N ALA A 233 4.52 -0.25 -23.56
CA ALA A 233 3.58 0.16 -22.51
C ALA A 233 2.18 0.48 -23.07
N GLN A 234 2.10 1.16 -24.21
CA GLN A 234 0.83 1.46 -24.89
C GLN A 234 0.16 0.19 -25.43
N ASN A 235 0.93 -0.72 -26.03
CA ASN A 235 0.44 -1.99 -26.52
C ASN A 235 -0.11 -2.84 -25.36
N PHE A 236 0.65 -2.96 -24.27
CA PHE A 236 0.24 -3.63 -23.04
C PHE A 236 -1.07 -3.07 -22.49
N ALA A 237 -1.13 -1.74 -22.30
CA ALA A 237 -2.33 -1.08 -21.81
C ALA A 237 -3.51 -1.27 -22.76
N GLY A 238 -3.24 -1.27 -24.07
CA GLY A 238 -4.22 -1.56 -25.10
C GLY A 238 -4.85 -2.95 -24.93
N PHE A 239 -4.02 -3.98 -24.80
CA PHE A 239 -4.48 -5.37 -24.64
C PHE A 239 -5.40 -5.53 -23.43
N PHE A 240 -5.02 -4.99 -22.27
CA PHE A 240 -5.81 -5.17 -21.04
C PHE A 240 -7.00 -4.22 -20.88
N ARG A 241 -7.17 -3.24 -21.77
CA ARG A 241 -8.19 -2.18 -21.65
C ARG A 241 -9.62 -2.72 -21.54
N LYS A 242 -9.91 -3.86 -22.17
CA LYS A 242 -11.23 -4.50 -22.11
C LYS A 242 -11.52 -5.12 -20.74
N TYR A 243 -10.48 -5.57 -20.03
CA TYR A 243 -10.61 -6.30 -18.78
C TYR A 243 -10.48 -5.39 -17.55
N HIS A 244 -9.78 -4.26 -17.68
CA HIS A 244 -9.68 -3.26 -16.63
C HIS A 244 -9.74 -1.84 -17.21
N PRO A 245 -10.85 -1.10 -16.99
CA PRO A 245 -10.93 0.28 -17.44
C PRO A 245 -9.98 1.15 -16.60
N GLY A 246 -9.15 1.95 -17.26
CA GLY A 246 -8.20 2.85 -16.57
C GLY A 246 -6.75 2.44 -16.80
N ASP A 247 -6.02 2.16 -15.72
CA ASP A 247 -4.58 1.83 -15.73
C ASP A 247 -4.35 0.35 -15.36
N PRO A 248 -4.40 -0.58 -16.32
CA PRO A 248 -4.16 -2.00 -16.04
C PRO A 248 -2.75 -2.28 -15.51
N SER A 249 -1.75 -1.48 -15.91
CA SER A 249 -0.39 -1.63 -15.38
C SER A 249 -0.35 -1.28 -13.90
N GLY A 250 -0.97 -0.16 -13.52
CA GLY A 250 -1.08 0.28 -12.14
C GLY A 250 -1.87 -0.71 -11.27
N TYR A 251 -2.94 -1.31 -11.81
CA TYR A 251 -3.69 -2.35 -11.12
C TYR A 251 -2.85 -3.59 -10.81
N ILE A 252 -2.07 -4.08 -11.77
CA ILE A 252 -1.18 -5.24 -11.55
C ILE A 252 -0.07 -4.89 -10.54
N ASP A 253 0.52 -3.69 -10.66
CA ASP A 253 1.49 -3.17 -9.68
C ASP A 253 0.89 -3.13 -8.25
N GLU A 254 -0.39 -2.77 -8.10
CA GLU A 254 -1.09 -2.75 -6.81
C GLU A 254 -1.31 -4.16 -6.24
N VAL A 255 -1.69 -5.14 -7.07
CA VAL A 255 -1.93 -6.53 -6.63
C VAL A 255 -0.64 -7.19 -6.10
N VAL A 256 0.51 -6.80 -6.66
CA VAL A 256 1.84 -7.22 -6.20
C VAL A 256 2.30 -6.46 -4.95
N GLY A 257 1.64 -5.37 -4.59
CA GLY A 257 1.94 -4.64 -3.37
C GLY A 257 1.53 -5.40 -2.10
N TYR A 258 2.34 -5.26 -1.05
CA TYR A 258 1.96 -5.59 0.31
C TYR A 258 1.18 -4.42 0.92
N GLU A 259 0.08 -4.74 1.60
CA GLU A 259 -0.75 -3.77 2.33
C GLU A 259 -0.93 -4.23 3.78
N ALA A 260 -0.88 -3.28 4.73
CA ALA A 260 -1.28 -3.52 6.11
C ALA A 260 -2.15 -2.36 6.60
N THR A 261 -3.22 -2.66 7.32
CA THR A 261 -4.10 -1.66 7.93
C THR A 261 -4.18 -1.91 9.42
N ILE A 262 -3.87 -0.91 10.22
CA ILE A 262 -3.94 -0.94 11.68
C ILE A 262 -5.04 0.03 12.12
N ALA A 263 -6.13 -0.49 12.68
CA ALA A 263 -7.15 0.30 13.35
C ALA A 263 -6.79 0.49 14.83
N ILE A 264 -6.94 1.72 15.32
CA ILE A 264 -6.62 2.16 16.68
C ILE A 264 -7.91 2.74 17.30
N PRO A 265 -8.77 1.92 17.93
CA PRO A 265 -10.13 2.32 18.29
C PRO A 265 -10.20 3.48 19.30
N LYS A 266 -9.20 3.62 20.16
CA LYS A 266 -9.20 4.59 21.27
C LYS A 266 -8.26 5.79 21.06
N THR A 267 -7.74 5.98 19.85
CA THR A 267 -6.86 7.11 19.49
C THR A 267 -5.70 7.31 20.48
N GLU A 268 -5.11 6.21 20.93
CA GLU A 268 -4.03 6.16 21.93
C GLU A 268 -2.65 6.48 21.34
N VAL A 269 -2.59 6.75 20.05
CA VAL A 269 -1.42 7.20 19.31
C VAL A 269 -1.61 8.66 18.93
N SER A 270 -0.63 9.48 19.29
CA SER A 270 -0.51 10.89 18.93
C SER A 270 0.61 11.05 17.90
N VAL A 271 0.41 11.93 16.93
CA VAL A 271 1.44 12.34 15.98
C VAL A 271 1.66 13.82 16.13
N ILE A 272 2.89 14.19 16.45
CA ILE A 272 3.33 15.57 16.59
C ILE A 272 3.92 16.03 15.27
N ILE A 273 3.35 17.11 14.73
CA ILE A 273 3.81 17.74 13.51
C ILE A 273 4.79 18.86 13.89
N PRO A 274 6.01 18.86 13.32
CA PRO A 274 7.04 19.86 13.63
C PRO A 274 6.60 21.28 13.24
N LYS A 275 7.01 22.27 14.06
CA LYS A 275 6.68 23.70 13.83
C LYS A 275 7.33 24.25 12.58
N GLU A 276 8.41 23.63 12.12
CA GLU A 276 9.13 23.96 10.90
C GLU A 276 8.30 23.64 9.64
N VAL A 277 7.28 22.77 9.78
CA VAL A 277 6.37 22.37 8.70
C VAL A 277 5.08 23.18 8.75
N LEU A 278 4.45 23.32 9.92
CA LEU A 278 3.19 24.04 10.10
C LEU A 278 3.24 25.04 11.26
N GLU A 279 2.56 26.17 11.05
CA GLU A 279 2.28 27.16 12.09
C GLU A 279 0.82 27.07 12.52
N VAL A 280 0.56 26.95 13.82
CA VAL A 280 -0.79 26.81 14.39
C VAL A 280 -1.20 28.09 15.09
N PHE A 281 -2.44 28.52 14.93
CA PHE A 281 -2.96 29.71 15.59
C PHE A 281 -4.45 29.59 15.90
N THR A 282 -4.90 30.43 16.82
CA THR A 282 -6.33 30.62 17.09
C THR A 282 -6.76 31.99 16.58
N ILE A 283 -8.00 32.07 16.09
CA ILE A 283 -8.59 33.33 15.66
C ILE A 283 -9.50 33.80 16.79
N ASN A 284 -9.18 34.96 17.38
CA ASN A 284 -10.04 35.54 18.39
C ASN A 284 -11.37 35.98 17.74
N PRO A 285 -12.52 35.41 18.15
CA PRO A 285 -13.79 35.68 17.48
C PRO A 285 -14.30 37.11 17.67
N LYS A 286 -13.78 37.85 18.67
CA LYS A 286 -14.19 39.23 18.97
C LYS A 286 -13.35 40.27 18.24
N THR A 287 -12.06 40.00 18.08
CA THR A 287 -11.11 40.97 17.51
C THR A 287 -10.59 40.59 16.13
N ASN A 288 -10.91 39.38 15.64
CA ASN A 288 -10.30 38.74 14.48
C ASN A 288 -8.76 38.68 14.55
N ALA A 289 -8.18 38.88 15.73
CA ALA A 289 -6.75 38.81 15.92
C ALA A 289 -6.28 37.36 15.83
N THR A 290 -5.20 37.13 15.10
CA THR A 290 -4.53 35.84 15.01
C THR A 290 -3.57 35.71 16.18
N ILE A 291 -3.76 34.70 17.03
CA ILE A 291 -2.90 34.41 18.17
C ILE A 291 -2.12 33.15 17.83
N LEU A 292 -0.81 33.30 17.65
CA LEU A 292 0.09 32.18 17.40
C LEU A 292 0.04 31.21 18.60
N ALA A 293 -0.20 29.93 18.33
CA ALA A 293 -0.13 28.91 19.36
C ALA A 293 1.34 28.54 19.59
N GLU A 294 1.77 28.56 20.85
CA GLU A 294 3.12 28.12 21.21
C GLU A 294 3.31 26.59 21.12
N SER A 295 2.23 25.82 20.91
CA SER A 295 2.28 24.36 20.84
C SER A 295 2.45 23.83 19.41
N THR A 296 3.15 22.70 19.28
CA THR A 296 3.16 21.87 18.07
C THR A 296 1.78 21.32 17.78
N LEU A 297 1.43 21.13 16.50
CA LEU A 297 0.17 20.49 16.14
C LEU A 297 0.21 19.00 16.50
N GLU A 298 -0.74 18.55 17.31
CA GLU A 298 -0.96 17.13 17.60
C GLU A 298 -2.18 16.62 16.86
N VAL A 299 -2.04 15.49 16.18
CA VAL A 299 -3.16 14.75 15.60
C VAL A 299 -3.19 13.32 16.11
N LYS A 300 -4.40 12.75 16.30
CA LYS A 300 -4.56 11.39 16.82
C LYS A 300 -5.21 10.49 15.76
N PRO A 301 -4.44 9.70 14.98
CA PRO A 301 -5.01 8.82 13.98
C PRO A 301 -5.92 7.75 14.60
N ARG A 302 -7.00 7.43 13.88
CA ARG A 302 -7.86 6.26 14.19
C ARG A 302 -7.46 5.02 13.41
N GLN A 303 -6.70 5.20 12.33
CA GLN A 303 -6.29 4.14 11.42
C GLN A 303 -4.97 4.53 10.75
N ILE A 304 -4.07 3.57 10.60
CA ILE A 304 -2.80 3.69 9.88
C ILE A 304 -2.78 2.61 8.80
N GLU A 305 -2.71 3.00 7.54
CA GLU A 305 -2.52 2.08 6.41
C GLU A 305 -1.07 2.15 5.96
N MET A 306 -0.46 1.01 5.67
CA MET A 306 0.86 0.87 5.06
C MET A 306 0.69 0.17 3.70
N LYS A 307 1.34 0.69 2.67
CA LYS A 307 1.38 0.07 1.34
C LYS A 307 2.78 0.13 0.76
N THR A 308 3.24 -0.95 0.16
CA THR A 308 4.41 -0.90 -0.72
C THR A 308 3.95 -0.48 -2.11
N ILE A 309 4.50 0.61 -2.62
CA ILE A 309 4.25 1.09 -3.99
C ILE A 309 5.44 0.66 -4.83
N ILE A 310 5.21 -0.19 -5.83
CA ILE A 310 6.24 -0.70 -6.75
C ILE A 310 5.77 -0.45 -8.18
N THR A 311 6.03 0.74 -8.69
CA THR A 311 5.66 1.13 -10.06
C THR A 311 6.91 1.53 -10.85
N ALA A 312 6.78 1.67 -12.17
CA ALA A 312 7.87 2.13 -13.01
C ALA A 312 8.38 3.55 -12.65
N LYS A 313 7.53 4.36 -11.99
CA LYS A 313 7.80 5.77 -11.64
C LYS A 313 8.14 5.99 -10.17
N LYS A 314 7.60 5.17 -9.28
CA LYS A 314 7.69 5.36 -7.81
C LYS A 314 7.88 4.00 -7.14
N LYS A 315 8.92 3.90 -6.32
CA LYS A 315 9.19 2.79 -5.39
C LYS A 315 9.28 3.35 -3.98
N CYS A 316 8.31 3.08 -3.12
CA CYS A 316 8.31 3.57 -1.74
C CYS A 316 7.43 2.74 -0.82
N VAL A 317 7.64 2.89 0.49
CA VAL A 317 6.66 2.49 1.50
C VAL A 317 5.83 3.72 1.87
N GLN A 318 4.51 3.60 1.76
CA GLN A 318 3.58 4.69 2.06
C GLN A 318 2.81 4.40 3.35
N PHE A 319 2.79 5.34 4.30
CA PHE A 319 1.90 5.33 5.46
C PHE A 319 0.79 6.35 5.29
N THR A 320 -0.46 5.93 5.35
CA THR A 320 -1.62 6.83 5.38
C THR A 320 -2.25 6.80 6.76
N LEU A 321 -2.14 7.91 7.48
CA LEU A 321 -2.75 8.12 8.77
C LEU A 321 -4.10 8.78 8.56
N THR A 322 -5.18 8.07 8.84
CA THR A 322 -6.54 8.62 8.76
C THR A 322 -6.94 9.18 10.12
N LEU A 323 -7.32 10.46 10.13
CA LEU A 323 -7.72 11.17 11.33
C LEU A 323 -9.25 11.08 11.51
N PRO A 324 -9.74 10.97 12.77
CA PRO A 324 -11.16 11.16 13.04
C PRO A 324 -11.53 12.63 12.85
N LYS A 325 -12.82 12.89 12.59
CA LYS A 325 -13.34 14.26 12.63
C LYS A 325 -13.10 14.82 14.05
N ASN A 326 -12.49 16.00 14.13
CA ASN A 326 -12.30 16.70 15.40
C ASN A 326 -13.04 18.05 15.37
N ASN A 327 -13.23 18.64 16.55
CA ASN A 327 -13.91 19.93 16.73
C ASN A 327 -12.93 21.04 17.14
N SER A 328 -11.67 20.95 16.70
CA SER A 328 -10.69 21.98 17.03
C SER A 328 -11.02 23.28 16.29
N ASP A 329 -11.11 24.36 17.05
CA ASP A 329 -11.25 25.72 16.50
C ASP A 329 -9.89 26.32 16.07
N ALA A 330 -8.79 25.61 16.34
CA ALA A 330 -7.47 26.01 15.88
C ALA A 330 -7.38 25.95 14.36
N SER A 331 -6.61 26.88 13.81
CA SER A 331 -6.26 26.93 12.40
C SER A 331 -4.76 26.74 12.24
N PHE A 332 -4.34 26.35 11.04
CA PHE A 332 -2.94 26.20 10.71
C PHE A 332 -2.63 26.78 9.33
N LYS A 333 -1.34 27.06 9.12
CA LYS A 333 -0.76 27.44 7.85
C LYS A 333 0.45 26.57 7.55
N VAL A 334 0.54 26.07 6.33
CA VAL A 334 1.71 25.33 5.84
C VAL A 334 2.83 26.34 5.55
N LEU A 335 4.00 26.15 6.15
CA LEU A 335 5.12 27.10 6.04
C LEU A 335 5.87 26.98 4.70
N LYS A 336 5.96 25.75 4.16
CA LYS A 336 6.65 25.45 2.89
C LYS A 336 5.86 24.41 2.09
N GLU A 337 4.86 24.84 1.31
CA GLU A 337 4.21 23.95 0.33
C GLU A 337 5.18 23.75 -0.86
N ILE A 338 5.71 22.53 -1.01
CA ILE A 338 6.86 22.28 -1.91
C ILE A 338 6.44 22.03 -3.37
N ALA A 339 5.17 21.67 -3.61
CA ALA A 339 4.63 21.64 -4.96
C ALA A 339 3.12 21.85 -4.94
N LEU A 340 2.68 22.94 -5.54
CA LEU A 340 1.31 23.03 -6.03
C LEU A 340 1.12 21.91 -7.06
N ASN A 341 0.19 20.99 -6.80
CA ASN A 341 -0.38 20.19 -7.87
C ASN A 341 -0.74 21.16 -9.00
N LYS A 342 -0.09 21.02 -10.17
CA LYS A 342 -0.49 21.77 -11.38
C LYS A 342 -1.93 21.36 -11.69
N HIS A 343 -2.89 22.10 -11.17
CA HIS A 343 -4.27 21.93 -11.58
C HIS A 343 -4.34 22.40 -13.03
N ALA A 344 -4.85 21.56 -13.93
CA ALA A 344 -4.85 21.83 -15.38
C ALA A 344 -5.52 23.17 -15.78
N PHE A 345 -6.28 23.76 -14.85
CA PHE A 345 -7.11 24.95 -15.07
C PHE A 345 -6.63 26.22 -14.32
N LEU A 346 -5.57 26.16 -13.50
CA LEU A 346 -5.10 27.33 -12.75
C LEU A 346 -3.96 28.05 -13.49
N LYS A 347 -4.17 29.33 -13.82
CA LYS A 347 -3.14 30.31 -14.20
C LYS A 347 -3.28 31.52 -13.25
N PRO A 348 -2.22 32.06 -12.60
CA PRO A 348 -0.84 31.58 -12.46
C PRO A 348 -0.71 30.50 -11.36
N ASN A 349 0.47 29.87 -11.25
CA ASN A 349 0.87 28.97 -10.15
C ASN A 349 0.99 29.72 -8.79
N GLN A 350 -0.02 30.48 -8.42
CA GLN A 350 -0.10 31.18 -7.15
C GLN A 350 -1.38 30.73 -6.47
N ARG A 351 -1.25 29.75 -5.59
CA ARG A 351 -2.26 29.52 -4.57
C ARG A 351 -1.86 30.40 -3.39
N THR A 352 -2.74 31.30 -2.98
CA THR A 352 -2.59 31.94 -1.68
C THR A 352 -2.59 30.82 -0.64
N LEU A 353 -1.55 30.75 0.20
CA LEU A 353 -1.50 29.80 1.32
C LEU A 353 -2.72 30.08 2.21
N THR A 354 -3.79 29.31 2.01
CA THR A 354 -5.03 29.48 2.76
C THR A 354 -4.85 28.92 4.15
N THR A 355 -5.27 29.69 5.14
CA THR A 355 -5.51 29.21 6.49
C THR A 355 -6.54 28.08 6.45
N LEU A 356 -6.22 26.95 7.05
CA LEU A 356 -7.11 25.79 7.16
C LEU A 356 -7.41 25.50 8.61
N LYS A 357 -8.60 24.97 8.92
CA LYS A 357 -8.88 24.51 10.28
C LYS A 357 -8.20 23.18 10.54
N VAL A 358 -7.70 22.98 11.76
CA VAL A 358 -7.20 21.69 12.22
C VAL A 358 -8.28 20.60 12.14
N ALA A 359 -9.55 20.98 12.32
CA ALA A 359 -10.72 20.11 12.13
C ALA A 359 -10.89 19.57 10.71
N ASP A 360 -10.30 20.23 9.70
CA ASP A 360 -10.44 19.86 8.31
C ASP A 360 -9.36 18.86 7.84
N ILE A 361 -8.34 18.58 8.66
CA ILE A 361 -7.30 17.59 8.32
C ILE A 361 -7.91 16.20 8.35
N LYS A 362 -7.88 15.50 7.22
CA LYS A 362 -8.39 14.13 7.07
C LYS A 362 -7.29 13.09 7.12
N LYS A 363 -6.19 13.34 6.42
CA LYS A 363 -5.11 12.37 6.28
C LYS A 363 -3.73 13.03 6.30
N LEU A 364 -2.76 12.30 6.83
CA LEU A 364 -1.34 12.52 6.58
C LEU A 364 -0.81 11.30 5.84
N ILE A 365 -0.05 11.52 4.76
CA ILE A 365 0.51 10.46 3.93
C ILE A 365 2.02 10.62 3.91
N PHE A 366 2.75 9.65 4.46
CA PHE A 366 4.21 9.61 4.45
C PHE A 366 4.64 8.67 3.34
N SER A 367 5.25 9.18 2.27
CA SER A 367 5.92 8.39 1.24
C SER A 367 7.41 8.33 1.54
N ILE A 368 7.91 7.15 1.92
CA ILE A 368 9.30 6.94 2.35
C ILE A 368 10.04 6.11 1.29
N THR A 369 11.07 6.71 0.70
CA THR A 369 12.02 6.08 -0.23
C THR A 369 13.36 5.86 0.48
N ASP A 370 14.32 5.23 -0.22
CA ASP A 370 15.71 5.10 0.25
C ASP A 370 16.43 6.46 0.42
N LYS A 371 15.97 7.49 -0.30
CA LYS A 371 16.63 8.80 -0.39
C LYS A 371 15.85 9.94 0.22
N GLU A 372 14.54 9.81 0.36
CA GLU A 372 13.65 10.94 0.63
C GLU A 372 12.40 10.53 1.41
N ILE A 373 11.99 11.38 2.34
CA ILE A 373 10.67 11.36 2.99
C ILE A 373 9.85 12.53 2.42
N GLU A 374 8.71 12.20 1.84
CA GLU A 374 7.70 13.15 1.40
C GLU A 374 6.46 12.98 2.28
N VAL A 375 5.94 14.09 2.82
CA VAL A 375 4.71 14.09 3.61
C VAL A 375 3.68 14.96 2.92
N GLU A 376 2.56 14.32 2.62
CA GLU A 376 1.37 14.93 2.07
C GLU A 376 0.31 15.07 3.16
N MET A 377 -0.49 16.12 3.09
CA MET A 377 -1.66 16.34 3.92
C MET A 377 -2.88 16.42 3.02
N ILE A 378 -3.95 15.70 3.38
CA ILE A 378 -5.26 15.88 2.77
C ILE A 378 -6.17 16.59 3.77
N ALA A 379 -6.68 17.76 3.38
CA ALA A 379 -7.59 18.55 4.17
C ALA A 379 -8.81 19.02 3.36
N ARG A 380 -9.95 19.18 4.02
CA ARG A 380 -11.17 19.71 3.40
C ARG A 380 -11.09 21.22 3.25
N TYR A 381 -11.41 21.74 2.06
CA TYR A 381 -11.54 23.16 1.80
C TYR A 381 -12.62 23.41 0.75
N GLU A 382 -13.58 24.28 1.04
CA GLU A 382 -14.71 24.62 0.15
C GLU A 382 -15.44 23.38 -0.41
N ASN A 383 -15.75 22.42 0.47
CA ASN A 383 -16.39 21.13 0.15
C ASN A 383 -15.56 20.13 -0.68
N ASN A 384 -14.34 20.49 -1.09
CA ASN A 384 -13.43 19.61 -1.80
C ASN A 384 -12.29 19.12 -0.90
N ASP A 385 -11.72 17.97 -1.24
CA ASP A 385 -10.51 17.47 -0.58
C ASP A 385 -9.29 17.96 -1.35
N TRP A 386 -8.43 18.71 -0.68
CA TRP A 386 -7.20 19.23 -1.25
C TRP A 386 -6.02 18.46 -0.69
N ASN A 387 -5.11 18.08 -1.58
CA ASN A 387 -3.86 17.42 -1.25
C ASN A 387 -2.70 18.41 -1.35
N PHE A 388 -1.86 18.45 -0.33
CA PHE A 388 -0.73 19.38 -0.18
C PHE A 388 0.53 18.61 0.17
N ILE A 389 1.64 18.84 -0.52
CA ILE A 389 2.95 18.38 -0.06
C ILE A 389 3.46 19.39 0.97
N ILE A 390 3.46 19.01 2.24
CA ILE A 390 3.84 19.87 3.36
C ILE A 390 5.33 19.74 3.72
N MET A 391 5.96 18.63 3.32
CA MET A 391 7.38 18.40 3.56
C MET A 391 7.94 17.43 2.51
N LYS A 392 9.18 17.68 2.11
CA LYS A 392 9.96 16.83 1.22
C LYS A 392 11.43 17.04 1.54
N GLN A 393 12.11 16.01 2.02
CA GLN A 393 13.50 16.15 2.47
C GLN A 393 14.28 14.83 2.36
N PRO A 394 15.62 14.89 2.32
CA PRO A 394 16.45 13.70 2.34
C PRO A 394 16.13 12.79 3.54
N CYS A 395 16.00 11.50 3.27
CA CYS A 395 15.70 10.48 4.27
C CYS A 395 16.98 9.98 4.95
N SER A 396 16.98 9.95 6.26
CA SER A 396 17.90 9.13 7.05
C SER A 396 17.08 8.33 8.06
N LEU A 397 17.02 7.01 7.86
CA LEU A 397 16.34 6.05 8.75
C LEU A 397 17.30 5.33 9.71
N ASN A 398 18.57 5.74 9.73
CA ASN A 398 19.59 5.23 10.64
C ASN A 398 19.31 5.58 12.10
#